data_AF-A0A5T8TW19-F1
#
_entry.id   AF-A0A5T8TW19-F1
#
_cell.length_a   1.000
_cell.length_b   1.000
_cell.length_c   1.000
_cell.angle_alpha   90.00
_cell.angle_beta   90.00
_cell.angle_gamma   90.00
#
_symmetry.space_group_name_H-M   'P 1'
#
loop_
_entity.id
_entity.type
_entity.pdbx_description
1 polymer ?
#
loop_
_entity_poly.entity_id
_entity_poly.type
_entity_poly.pdbx_seq_one_letter_code
_entity_poly.pdbx_strand_id
1 'polypeptide(L)'
;MRGKTVRRLAVLAAVGLLCHGAWAGTWNIGVLAMRGEASTRSHWQPLAKTLSQQLPGETFHIQPLDLHQMQEAVNQGTVQFVITNPAQFVQLNSHAPLRWLASLRSTRDGKAVSNVIGSVILTRRDSGITTAHDLIGKTVGAIDAQAFGGYLLGYKALSDAGLRPERDFHLRFTGFPGDALVYMLREKAVQAAIVPVCLLENMDQEGLINKKDFIALLARPTPLPCLTSTPLYPDWSFAALPAVSDALADRVTRALFNAPAAASFHWGAPASTSQVEALLRDVRQHPQQRRLWLDVKSWLIQHQLMVGGVILAFLLLTLNYIWVMLLVRRRGKQLERNSVVLHQHERALETARQMSVLGEMTSGFAHELNQPLSAIRHYAQGCLIRLRAADEQHPLLPALEQIDQQAQRGADTLRNLRHWVSQAQGNPVLTEAWKAIAIREAIDHVWQLLRMAQQFPTVTLHTEVSAALRVTLPSVLLEQVLANIILNAAQAGATHLWVVAERTENGISIVLQDNAGGIDEALLRQAFQPFMTTRKEGMGLGLAICQRLVRYGRGDISIRNQTAPDGLSGTVVTIHFLHEHGGRDGDNSSTG
;
A
#
# COMPACT_ATOMS: atom_id res chain seq x y z
N MET A 1 72.32 -78.94 -31.62
CA MET A 1 71.75 -77.69 -32.18
C MET A 1 71.31 -76.70 -31.07
N ARG A 2 72.20 -76.28 -30.16
CA ARG A 2 71.85 -75.35 -29.05
C ARG A 2 72.72 -74.07 -28.95
N GLY A 3 73.54 -73.77 -29.97
CA GLY A 3 74.49 -72.65 -29.93
C GLY A 3 74.21 -71.45 -30.86
N LYS A 4 73.21 -71.53 -31.76
CA LYS A 4 72.97 -70.47 -32.78
C LYS A 4 71.84 -69.50 -32.45
N THR A 5 70.97 -69.82 -31.49
CA THR A 5 69.82 -68.98 -31.11
C THR A 5 70.16 -67.89 -30.09
N VAL A 6 71.12 -68.13 -29.20
CA VAL A 6 71.49 -67.15 -28.15
C VAL A 6 72.26 -65.95 -28.73
N ARG A 7 73.06 -66.16 -29.78
CA ARG A 7 73.84 -65.08 -30.42
C ARG A 7 72.98 -64.13 -31.28
N ARG A 8 71.82 -64.57 -31.77
CA ARG A 8 70.88 -63.69 -32.51
C ARG A 8 70.01 -62.84 -31.57
N LEU A 9 69.68 -63.36 -30.38
CA LEU A 9 68.95 -62.60 -29.35
C LEU A 9 69.83 -61.53 -28.68
N ALA A 10 71.13 -61.79 -28.48
CA ALA A 10 72.05 -60.79 -27.94
C ALA A 10 72.31 -59.61 -28.91
N VAL A 11 72.30 -59.86 -30.23
CA VAL A 11 72.45 -58.80 -31.24
C VAL A 11 71.18 -57.97 -31.39
N LEU A 12 70.00 -58.55 -31.24
CA LEU A 12 68.72 -57.81 -31.23
C LEU A 12 68.56 -56.95 -29.96
N ALA A 13 69.05 -57.43 -28.80
CA ALA A 13 69.06 -56.63 -27.57
C ALA A 13 70.08 -55.47 -27.62
N ALA A 14 71.21 -55.63 -28.34
CA ALA A 14 72.19 -54.56 -28.52
C ALA A 14 71.73 -53.48 -29.52
N VAL A 15 70.86 -53.81 -30.49
CA VAL A 15 70.26 -52.82 -31.40
C VAL A 15 69.10 -52.06 -30.75
N GLY A 16 68.41 -52.65 -29.77
CA GLY A 16 67.35 -51.98 -28.99
C GLY A 16 67.85 -50.94 -27.98
N LEU A 17 69.14 -50.97 -27.60
CA LEU A 17 69.76 -50.06 -26.62
C LEU A 17 70.39 -48.79 -27.25
N LEU A 18 70.37 -48.65 -28.58
CA LEU A 18 70.94 -47.49 -29.30
C LEU A 18 69.89 -46.58 -29.96
N CYS A 19 68.61 -46.75 -29.63
CA CYS A 19 67.56 -45.80 -29.98
C CYS A 19 66.84 -45.26 -28.74
N HIS A 20 67.61 -44.69 -27.81
CA HIS A 20 67.08 -43.53 -27.07
C HIS A 20 67.09 -42.34 -28.02
N GLY A 21 66.16 -42.35 -28.98
CA GLY A 21 65.79 -41.11 -29.64
C GLY A 21 65.26 -40.21 -28.53
N ALA A 22 65.98 -39.14 -28.22
CA ALA A 22 65.43 -38.06 -27.42
C ALA A 22 64.11 -37.65 -28.08
N TRP A 23 62.98 -37.95 -27.42
CA TRP A 23 61.68 -37.51 -27.91
C TRP A 23 61.72 -35.98 -27.88
N ALA A 24 61.80 -35.37 -29.06
CA ALA A 24 61.84 -33.93 -29.16
C ALA A 24 60.49 -33.38 -28.70
N GLY A 25 60.47 -32.59 -27.63
CA GLY A 25 59.25 -31.95 -27.14
C GLY A 25 58.79 -30.90 -28.14
N THR A 26 57.53 -30.94 -28.58
CA THR A 26 56.92 -29.90 -29.43
C THR A 26 56.10 -28.95 -28.56
N TRP A 27 56.42 -27.66 -28.63
CA TRP A 27 55.81 -26.62 -27.78
C TRP A 27 55.18 -25.53 -28.63
N ASN A 28 53.93 -25.20 -28.33
CA ASN A 28 53.20 -24.13 -28.98
C ASN A 28 53.35 -22.82 -28.19
N ILE A 29 53.77 -21.78 -28.90
CA ILE A 29 53.85 -20.41 -28.41
C ILE A 29 52.66 -19.65 -28.99
N GLY A 30 51.64 -19.41 -28.17
CA GLY A 30 50.51 -18.57 -28.52
C GLY A 30 50.93 -17.11 -28.62
N VAL A 31 50.64 -16.44 -29.73
CA VAL A 31 51.01 -15.03 -29.93
C VAL A 31 49.80 -14.20 -30.33
N LEU A 32 49.57 -13.07 -29.65
CA LEU A 32 48.44 -12.20 -29.96
C LEU A 32 48.56 -11.61 -31.39
N ALA A 33 47.62 -11.98 -32.26
CA ALA A 33 47.67 -11.69 -33.69
C ALA A 33 47.09 -10.32 -34.06
N MET A 34 47.73 -9.24 -33.58
CA MET A 34 47.23 -7.86 -33.73
C MET A 34 46.99 -7.43 -35.19
N ARG A 35 47.81 -7.92 -36.13
CA ARG A 35 47.72 -7.63 -37.58
C ARG A 35 47.37 -8.88 -38.41
N GLY A 36 46.70 -9.84 -37.78
CA GLY A 36 46.28 -11.09 -38.41
C GLY A 36 47.34 -12.18 -38.38
N GLU A 37 46.95 -13.39 -38.77
CA GLU A 37 47.73 -14.60 -38.55
C GLU A 37 49.04 -14.64 -39.37
N ALA A 38 48.97 -14.28 -40.65
CA ALA A 38 50.12 -14.36 -41.56
C ALA A 38 51.26 -13.40 -41.15
N SER A 39 50.92 -12.14 -40.84
CA SER A 39 51.88 -11.14 -40.36
C SER A 39 52.50 -11.59 -39.04
N THR A 40 51.67 -12.06 -38.09
CA THR A 40 52.13 -12.51 -36.76
C THR A 40 53.07 -13.70 -36.87
N ARG A 41 52.72 -14.71 -37.69
CA ARG A 41 53.59 -15.87 -37.93
C ARG A 41 54.92 -15.42 -38.53
N SER A 42 54.91 -14.60 -39.57
CA SER A 42 56.15 -14.12 -40.21
C SER A 42 57.03 -13.31 -39.26
N HIS A 43 56.44 -12.45 -38.44
CA HIS A 43 57.18 -11.58 -37.51
C HIS A 43 57.85 -12.39 -36.40
N TRP A 44 57.14 -13.35 -35.80
CA TRP A 44 57.63 -14.10 -34.64
C TRP A 44 58.34 -15.41 -34.97
N GLN A 45 58.30 -15.89 -36.22
CA GLN A 45 59.01 -17.11 -36.65
C GLN A 45 60.51 -17.12 -36.32
N PRO A 46 61.27 -16.01 -36.45
CA PRO A 46 62.68 -15.98 -36.07
C PRO A 46 62.92 -16.38 -34.61
N LEU A 47 62.04 -15.97 -33.68
CA LEU A 47 62.15 -16.33 -32.27
C LEU A 47 62.02 -17.84 -32.05
N ALA A 48 60.99 -18.46 -32.63
CA ALA A 48 60.77 -19.90 -32.52
C ALA A 48 61.95 -20.69 -33.10
N LYS A 49 62.53 -20.21 -34.21
CA LYS A 49 63.74 -20.79 -34.82
C LYS A 49 64.94 -20.67 -33.88
N THR A 50 65.19 -19.49 -33.30
CA THR A 50 66.29 -19.28 -32.35
C THR A 50 66.15 -20.15 -31.11
N LEU A 51 64.96 -20.24 -30.52
CA LEU A 51 64.72 -21.10 -29.35
C LEU A 51 64.94 -22.58 -29.68
N SER A 52 64.44 -23.06 -30.81
CA SER A 52 64.63 -24.45 -31.25
C SER A 52 66.10 -24.77 -31.56
N GLN A 53 66.88 -23.77 -32.00
CA GLN A 53 68.33 -23.91 -32.23
C GLN A 53 69.14 -23.92 -30.92
N GLN A 54 68.75 -23.10 -29.93
CA GLN A 54 69.45 -22.99 -28.66
C GLN A 54 69.11 -24.11 -27.67
N LEU A 55 67.96 -24.76 -27.83
CA LEU A 55 67.46 -25.83 -26.96
C LEU A 55 67.39 -27.15 -27.74
N PRO A 56 68.50 -27.88 -27.88
CA PRO A 56 68.49 -29.16 -28.58
C PRO A 56 67.52 -30.13 -27.89
N GLY A 57 66.65 -30.76 -28.68
CA GLY A 57 65.59 -31.65 -28.19
C GLY A 57 64.24 -30.96 -27.94
N GLU A 58 64.11 -29.66 -28.17
CA GLU A 58 62.83 -28.95 -28.07
C GLU A 58 62.54 -28.23 -29.40
N THR A 59 61.30 -28.32 -29.90
CA THR A 59 60.84 -27.62 -31.12
C THR A 59 59.71 -26.68 -30.76
N PHE A 60 59.82 -25.42 -31.17
CA PHE A 60 58.84 -24.39 -30.87
C PHE A 60 58.06 -23.97 -32.13
N HIS A 61 56.74 -23.82 -32.01
CA HIS A 61 55.86 -23.38 -33.08
C HIS A 61 55.09 -22.12 -32.67
N ILE A 62 55.04 -21.13 -33.58
CA ILE A 62 54.22 -19.93 -33.38
C ILE A 62 52.78 -20.24 -33.77
N GLN A 63 51.87 -20.03 -32.82
CA GLN A 63 50.43 -20.12 -33.02
C GLN A 63 49.82 -18.72 -32.88
N PRO A 64 49.53 -18.01 -33.99
CA PRO A 64 48.83 -16.74 -33.95
C PRO A 64 47.41 -16.93 -33.42
N LEU A 65 46.98 -16.10 -32.47
CA LEU A 65 45.66 -16.17 -31.84
C LEU A 65 45.13 -14.76 -31.58
N ASP A 66 43.83 -14.53 -31.76
CA ASP A 66 43.18 -13.31 -31.26
C ASP A 66 43.00 -13.36 -29.72
N LEU A 67 42.36 -12.33 -29.13
CA LEU A 67 42.14 -12.28 -27.68
C LEU A 67 41.30 -13.45 -27.14
N HIS A 68 40.24 -13.85 -27.85
CA HIS A 68 39.32 -14.91 -27.44
C HIS A 68 39.96 -16.29 -27.63
N GLN A 69 40.54 -16.53 -28.81
CA GLN A 69 41.27 -17.75 -29.13
C GLN A 69 42.45 -17.97 -28.19
N MET A 70 43.14 -16.90 -27.75
CA MET A 70 44.20 -17.00 -26.76
C MET A 70 43.67 -17.49 -25.41
N GLN A 71 42.56 -16.94 -24.94
CA GLN A 71 41.94 -17.37 -23.69
C GLN A 71 41.49 -18.83 -23.76
N GLU A 72 40.87 -19.24 -24.86
CA GLU A 72 40.44 -20.61 -25.10
C GLU A 72 41.63 -21.58 -25.16
N ALA A 73 42.69 -21.21 -25.87
CA ALA A 73 43.89 -22.01 -25.99
C ALA A 73 44.62 -22.22 -24.64
N VAL A 74 44.65 -21.17 -23.81
CA VAL A 74 45.21 -21.26 -22.44
C VAL A 74 44.35 -22.15 -21.56
N ASN A 75 43.03 -22.04 -21.64
CA ASN A 75 42.11 -22.86 -20.84
C ASN A 75 42.14 -24.34 -21.24
N GLN A 76 42.27 -24.62 -22.53
CA GLN A 76 42.35 -26.00 -23.07
C GLN A 76 43.77 -26.58 -23.00
N GLY A 77 44.79 -25.78 -22.68
CA GLY A 77 46.19 -26.19 -22.63
C GLY A 77 46.81 -26.50 -24.00
N THR A 78 46.24 -25.98 -25.09
CA THR A 78 46.74 -26.20 -26.47
C THR A 78 48.03 -25.43 -26.76
N VAL A 79 48.28 -24.35 -26.00
CA VAL A 79 49.54 -23.60 -25.97
C VAL A 79 50.26 -23.82 -24.64
N GLN A 80 51.59 -23.77 -24.65
CA GLN A 80 52.40 -23.95 -23.43
C GLN A 80 53.17 -22.69 -23.06
N PHE A 81 53.41 -21.82 -24.04
CA PHE A 81 53.95 -20.49 -23.83
C PHE A 81 53.04 -19.46 -24.49
N VAL A 82 53.04 -18.24 -23.97
CA VAL A 82 52.29 -17.13 -24.55
C VAL A 82 53.17 -15.90 -24.67
N ILE A 83 53.02 -15.18 -25.78
CA ILE A 83 53.57 -13.85 -25.99
C ILE A 83 52.40 -12.89 -26.13
N THR A 84 52.29 -11.97 -25.17
CA THR A 84 51.13 -11.10 -25.05
C THR A 84 51.51 -9.73 -24.50
N ASN A 85 50.60 -8.76 -24.57
CA ASN A 85 50.77 -7.49 -23.88
C ASN A 85 50.56 -7.67 -22.35
N PRO A 86 51.12 -6.77 -21.52
CA PRO A 86 51.01 -6.87 -20.06
C PRO A 86 49.57 -6.92 -19.51
N ALA A 87 48.59 -6.29 -20.16
CA ALA A 87 47.22 -6.28 -19.66
C ALA A 87 46.52 -7.61 -19.90
N GLN A 88 46.69 -8.19 -21.10
CA GLN A 88 46.19 -9.53 -21.39
C GLN A 88 46.94 -10.57 -20.53
N PHE A 89 48.23 -10.39 -20.21
CA PHE A 89 48.90 -11.23 -19.21
C PHE A 89 48.16 -11.22 -17.86
N VAL A 90 47.83 -10.04 -17.31
CA VAL A 90 47.08 -9.93 -16.05
C VAL A 90 45.71 -10.61 -16.13
N GLN A 91 45.02 -10.49 -17.27
CA GLN A 91 43.72 -11.12 -17.52
C GLN A 91 43.81 -12.65 -17.66
N LEU A 92 44.83 -13.16 -18.34
CA LEU A 92 45.05 -14.62 -18.46
C LEU A 92 45.48 -15.20 -17.12
N ASN A 93 46.33 -14.48 -16.36
CA ASN A 93 46.85 -14.92 -15.07
C ASN A 93 45.77 -15.11 -14.00
N SER A 94 44.61 -14.45 -14.14
CA SER A 94 43.47 -14.67 -13.24
C SER A 94 42.74 -15.99 -13.49
N HIS A 95 42.90 -16.59 -14.68
CA HIS A 95 42.24 -17.83 -15.09
C HIS A 95 43.19 -19.04 -15.02
N ALA A 96 44.46 -18.85 -15.35
CA ALA A 96 45.52 -19.85 -15.24
C ALA A 96 46.78 -19.20 -14.63
N PRO A 97 47.45 -19.82 -13.65
CA PRO A 97 48.62 -19.21 -13.00
C PRO A 97 49.85 -19.20 -13.93
N LEU A 98 49.98 -18.15 -14.73
CA LEU A 98 51.06 -17.97 -15.67
C LEU A 98 52.33 -17.51 -14.95
N ARG A 99 53.49 -18.00 -15.42
CA ARG A 99 54.80 -17.52 -14.98
C ARG A 99 55.36 -16.53 -15.99
N TRP A 100 55.56 -15.28 -15.57
CA TRP A 100 56.20 -14.25 -16.41
C TRP A 100 57.70 -14.51 -16.49
N LEU A 101 58.19 -14.97 -17.64
CA LEU A 101 59.60 -15.34 -17.84
C LEU A 101 60.46 -14.14 -18.24
N ALA A 102 59.98 -13.36 -19.22
CA ALA A 102 60.74 -12.23 -19.77
C ALA A 102 59.84 -11.13 -20.31
N SER A 103 60.38 -9.92 -20.47
CA SER A 103 59.74 -8.83 -21.23
C SER A 103 60.61 -8.43 -22.40
N LEU A 104 59.98 -8.10 -23.52
CA LEU A 104 60.66 -7.65 -24.71
C LEU A 104 61.35 -6.31 -24.45
N ARG A 105 62.55 -6.14 -24.99
CA ARG A 105 63.32 -4.90 -24.96
C ARG A 105 63.40 -4.36 -26.37
N SER A 106 62.57 -3.37 -26.63
CA SER A 106 62.68 -2.59 -27.86
C SER A 106 63.93 -1.70 -27.81
N THR A 107 64.73 -1.72 -28.87
CA THR A 107 65.86 -0.79 -29.05
C THR A 107 65.52 0.15 -30.20
N ARG A 108 65.65 1.45 -29.99
CA ARG A 108 65.44 2.47 -31.03
C ARG A 108 66.54 3.52 -30.88
N ASP A 109 67.25 3.81 -31.97
CA ASP A 109 68.43 4.69 -31.99
C ASP A 109 69.53 4.31 -30.98
N GLY A 110 69.76 3.00 -30.80
CA GLY A 110 70.78 2.48 -29.88
C GLY A 110 70.45 2.62 -28.38
N LYS A 111 69.29 3.21 -28.03
CA LYS A 111 68.80 3.30 -26.65
C LYS A 111 67.71 2.25 -26.42
N ALA A 112 67.81 1.53 -25.31
CA ALA A 112 66.74 0.63 -24.87
C ALA A 112 65.53 1.46 -24.43
N VAL A 113 64.39 1.23 -25.07
CA VAL A 113 63.11 1.84 -24.68
C VAL A 113 62.28 0.74 -24.00
N SER A 114 62.04 0.89 -22.71
CA SER A 114 61.32 -0.12 -21.92
C SER A 114 59.81 -0.06 -22.12
N ASN A 115 59.28 1.11 -22.48
CA ASN A 115 57.85 1.38 -22.60
C ASN A 115 57.50 1.79 -24.03
N VAL A 116 56.79 0.93 -24.74
CA VAL A 116 56.47 1.11 -26.16
C VAL A 116 55.00 0.89 -26.50
N ILE A 117 54.22 0.28 -25.60
CA ILE A 117 52.79 0.02 -25.85
C ILE A 117 51.99 1.26 -25.49
N GLY A 118 51.23 1.77 -26.45
CA GLY A 118 50.32 2.90 -26.26
C GLY A 118 49.11 2.81 -27.20
N SER A 119 48.20 3.78 -27.09
CA SER A 119 47.19 4.05 -28.10
C SER A 119 47.40 5.42 -28.75
N VAL A 120 46.92 5.52 -29.98
CA VAL A 120 46.71 6.77 -30.69
C VAL A 120 45.24 6.86 -31.10
N ILE A 121 44.65 8.02 -30.89
CA ILE A 121 43.27 8.34 -31.28
C ILE A 121 43.37 9.13 -32.57
N LEU A 122 43.10 8.47 -33.70
CA LEU A 122 43.27 9.03 -35.03
C LEU A 122 41.96 9.61 -35.55
N THR A 123 42.04 10.76 -36.20
CA THR A 123 40.98 11.30 -37.06
C THR A 123 41.55 11.62 -38.42
N ARG A 124 40.69 11.72 -39.44
CA ARG A 124 41.14 12.24 -40.74
C ARG A 124 41.38 13.74 -40.66
N ARG A 125 42.42 14.22 -41.32
CA ARG A 125 42.77 15.65 -41.37
C ARG A 125 41.65 16.50 -42.00
N ASP A 126 40.89 15.96 -42.95
CA ASP A 126 39.76 16.64 -43.61
C ASP A 126 38.41 16.47 -42.87
N SER A 127 38.40 15.88 -41.67
CA SER A 127 37.15 15.61 -40.93
C SER A 127 36.60 16.83 -40.16
N GLY A 128 37.42 17.85 -39.94
CA GLY A 128 37.10 18.97 -39.05
C GLY A 128 37.19 18.64 -37.55
N ILE A 129 37.53 17.41 -37.17
CA ILE A 129 37.65 16.95 -35.78
C ILE A 129 39.09 17.16 -35.32
N THR A 130 39.31 18.15 -34.46
CA THR A 130 40.66 18.56 -34.01
C THR A 130 40.85 18.42 -32.50
N THR A 131 39.76 18.40 -31.74
CA THR A 131 39.77 18.22 -30.28
C THR A 131 39.05 16.94 -29.87
N ALA A 132 39.29 16.47 -28.65
CA ALA A 132 38.59 15.29 -28.14
C ALA A 132 37.07 15.52 -28.00
N HIS A 133 36.64 16.76 -27.72
CA HIS A 133 35.22 17.09 -27.54
C HIS A 133 34.43 17.06 -28.87
N ASP A 134 35.10 17.23 -30.01
CA ASP A 134 34.48 17.10 -31.34
C ASP A 134 34.01 15.67 -31.63
N LEU A 135 34.41 14.68 -30.81
CA LEU A 135 33.98 13.29 -30.91
C LEU A 135 32.57 13.05 -30.34
N ILE A 136 31.98 14.01 -29.62
CA ILE A 136 30.65 13.84 -29.03
C ILE A 136 29.61 13.61 -30.14
N GLY A 137 28.85 12.52 -30.02
CA GLY A 137 27.86 12.07 -31.01
C GLY A 137 28.46 11.45 -32.28
N LYS A 138 29.78 11.26 -32.37
CA LYS A 138 30.44 10.64 -33.53
C LYS A 138 30.61 9.14 -33.34
N THR A 139 30.88 8.43 -34.44
CA THR A 139 31.26 7.03 -34.42
C THR A 139 32.77 6.89 -34.24
N VAL A 140 33.17 6.28 -33.13
CA VAL A 140 34.57 6.02 -32.78
C VAL A 140 34.80 4.51 -32.90
N GLY A 141 35.70 4.12 -33.80
CA GLY A 141 36.08 2.73 -33.96
C GLY A 141 37.20 2.31 -33.02
N ALA A 142 37.17 1.06 -32.60
CA ALA A 142 38.21 0.43 -31.76
C ALA A 142 38.35 -1.05 -32.15
N ILE A 143 39.46 -1.69 -31.77
CA ILE A 143 39.71 -3.08 -32.16
C ILE A 143 38.78 -4.02 -31.38
N ASP A 144 38.91 -4.01 -30.05
CA ASP A 144 38.15 -4.87 -29.14
C ASP A 144 38.02 -4.17 -27.77
N ALA A 145 36.94 -4.43 -27.05
CA ALA A 145 36.69 -3.84 -25.73
C ALA A 145 37.74 -4.24 -24.66
N GLN A 146 38.47 -5.33 -24.89
CA GLN A 146 39.56 -5.80 -24.03
C GLN A 146 40.96 -5.51 -24.61
N ALA A 147 41.05 -4.98 -25.83
CA ALA A 147 42.34 -4.69 -26.45
C ALA A 147 43.06 -3.55 -25.73
N PHE A 148 44.26 -3.82 -25.21
CA PHE A 148 45.02 -2.88 -24.40
C PHE A 148 45.37 -1.58 -25.14
N GLY A 149 46.24 -1.68 -26.16
CA GLY A 149 46.56 -0.58 -27.07
C GLY A 149 45.50 -0.32 -28.15
N GLY A 150 44.54 -1.23 -28.32
CA GLY A 150 43.47 -1.11 -29.32
C GLY A 150 42.20 -0.41 -28.82
N TYR A 151 42.08 -0.17 -27.51
CA TYR A 151 40.92 0.49 -26.92
C TYR A 151 41.19 1.04 -25.52
N LEU A 152 41.63 0.21 -24.56
CA LEU A 152 41.63 0.55 -23.13
C LEU A 152 42.46 1.80 -22.79
N LEU A 153 43.63 1.94 -23.41
CA LEU A 153 44.49 3.11 -23.21
C LEU A 153 43.87 4.38 -23.81
N GLY A 154 43.29 4.31 -25.01
CA GLY A 154 42.57 5.42 -25.62
C GLY A 154 41.30 5.79 -24.83
N TYR A 155 40.57 4.79 -24.34
CA TYR A 155 39.40 4.96 -23.46
C TYR A 155 39.77 5.74 -22.19
N LYS A 156 40.88 5.38 -21.53
CA LYS A 156 41.38 6.11 -20.36
C LYS A 156 41.74 7.56 -20.71
N ALA A 157 42.46 7.79 -21.81
CA ALA A 157 42.84 9.14 -22.21
C ALA A 157 41.63 10.03 -22.55
N LEU A 158 40.60 9.48 -23.19
CA LEU A 158 39.34 10.19 -23.44
C LEU A 158 38.58 10.46 -22.13
N SER A 159 38.57 9.50 -21.22
CA SER A 159 37.95 9.66 -19.90
C SER A 159 38.66 10.73 -19.05
N ASP A 160 39.98 10.77 -19.09
CA ASP A 160 40.81 11.78 -18.42
C ASP A 160 40.63 13.17 -19.03
N ALA A 161 40.24 13.25 -20.30
CA ALA A 161 39.86 14.50 -20.96
C ALA A 161 38.42 14.96 -20.62
N GLY A 162 37.72 14.27 -19.72
CA GLY A 162 36.38 14.64 -19.23
C GLY A 162 35.22 14.03 -20.04
N LEU A 163 35.50 13.19 -21.02
CA LEU A 163 34.49 12.52 -21.84
C LEU A 163 34.04 11.20 -21.18
N ARG A 164 32.86 10.72 -21.54
CA ARG A 164 32.33 9.44 -21.08
C ARG A 164 32.10 8.54 -22.29
N PRO A 165 33.10 7.73 -22.70
CA PRO A 165 33.06 7.01 -23.97
C PRO A 165 31.82 6.17 -24.25
N GLU A 166 31.25 5.56 -23.22
CA GLU A 166 30.06 4.71 -23.35
C GLU A 166 28.77 5.50 -23.61
N ARG A 167 28.73 6.80 -23.27
CA ARG A 167 27.55 7.64 -23.47
C ARG A 167 27.75 8.67 -24.58
N ASP A 168 28.93 9.27 -24.64
CA ASP A 168 29.14 10.47 -25.41
C ASP A 168 29.46 10.16 -26.89
N PHE A 169 29.77 8.90 -27.25
CA PHE A 169 30.04 8.49 -28.64
C PHE A 169 29.48 7.09 -28.96
N HIS A 170 29.35 6.81 -30.27
CA HIS A 170 28.97 5.49 -30.78
C HIS A 170 30.22 4.63 -31.00
N LEU A 171 30.49 3.70 -30.08
CA LEU A 171 31.63 2.79 -30.19
C LEU A 171 31.35 1.67 -31.19
N ARG A 172 32.28 1.43 -32.12
CA ARG A 172 32.22 0.33 -33.09
C ARG A 172 33.48 -0.54 -33.00
N PHE A 173 33.31 -1.79 -32.58
CA PHE A 173 34.41 -2.76 -32.52
C PHE A 173 34.53 -3.51 -33.84
N THR A 174 35.75 -3.58 -34.39
CA THR A 174 36.02 -4.24 -35.68
C THR A 174 36.54 -5.67 -35.53
N GLY A 175 37.05 -6.02 -34.35
CA GLY A 175 37.88 -7.20 -34.15
C GLY A 175 39.26 -7.04 -34.78
N PHE A 176 40.01 -8.14 -34.78
CA PHE A 176 41.31 -8.24 -35.43
C PHE A 176 41.15 -8.61 -36.92
N PRO A 177 42.03 -8.13 -37.82
CA PRO A 177 43.24 -7.34 -37.58
C PRO A 177 42.99 -5.83 -37.37
N GLY A 178 43.89 -5.16 -36.64
CA GLY A 178 43.79 -3.72 -36.35
C GLY A 178 43.88 -2.82 -37.60
N ASP A 179 44.52 -3.28 -38.67
CA ASP A 179 44.65 -2.58 -39.95
C ASP A 179 43.28 -2.20 -40.55
N ALA A 180 42.28 -3.08 -40.37
CA ALA A 180 40.92 -2.87 -40.88
C ALA A 180 40.30 -1.57 -40.35
N LEU A 181 40.58 -1.23 -39.09
CA LEU A 181 40.06 -0.03 -38.46
C LEU A 181 40.65 1.25 -39.06
N VAL A 182 41.92 1.23 -39.49
CA VAL A 182 42.55 2.37 -40.18
C VAL A 182 41.95 2.55 -41.57
N TYR A 183 41.65 1.46 -42.29
CA TYR A 183 40.91 1.54 -43.56
C TYR A 183 39.50 2.08 -43.39
N MET A 184 38.77 1.68 -42.34
CA MET A 184 37.46 2.24 -42.04
C MET A 184 37.50 3.74 -41.74
N LEU A 185 38.54 4.21 -41.04
CA LEU A 185 38.75 5.64 -40.84
C LEU A 185 39.06 6.35 -42.16
N ARG A 186 39.93 5.76 -42.99
CA ARG A 186 40.24 6.24 -44.34
C ARG A 186 38.98 6.32 -45.21
N GLU A 187 38.07 5.37 -45.13
CA GLU A 187 36.85 5.33 -45.94
C GLU A 187 35.69 6.12 -45.33
N LYS A 188 35.93 6.86 -44.25
CA LYS A 188 34.93 7.66 -43.51
C LYS A 188 33.79 6.81 -42.91
N ALA A 189 33.97 5.50 -42.79
CA ALA A 189 33.02 4.59 -42.13
C ALA A 189 33.00 4.77 -40.60
N VAL A 190 34.08 5.30 -40.03
CA VAL A 190 34.17 5.85 -38.67
C VAL A 190 34.80 7.23 -38.72
N GLN A 191 34.51 8.10 -37.75
CA GLN A 191 35.04 9.46 -37.72
C GLN A 191 36.34 9.57 -36.91
N ALA A 192 36.54 8.65 -35.97
CA ALA A 192 37.79 8.47 -35.26
C ALA A 192 38.09 6.99 -35.05
N ALA A 193 39.36 6.66 -34.84
CA ALA A 193 39.82 5.31 -34.55
C ALA A 193 40.81 5.28 -33.39
N ILE A 194 40.59 4.40 -32.42
CA ILE A 194 41.56 4.10 -31.37
C ILE A 194 42.38 2.90 -31.84
N VAL A 195 43.67 3.11 -32.09
CA VAL A 195 44.57 2.06 -32.58
C VAL A 195 45.87 2.02 -31.78
N PRO A 196 46.59 0.88 -31.78
CA PRO A 196 47.91 0.79 -31.19
C PRO A 196 48.89 1.79 -31.82
N VAL A 197 49.80 2.31 -31.00
CA VAL A 197 50.88 3.20 -31.45
C VAL A 197 51.77 2.49 -32.48
N CYS A 198 52.33 3.26 -33.42
CA CYS A 198 53.13 2.81 -34.55
C CYS A 198 52.37 2.02 -35.63
N LEU A 199 51.09 1.67 -35.45
CA LEU A 199 50.32 0.97 -36.50
C LEU A 199 50.21 1.82 -37.76
N LEU A 200 49.86 3.11 -37.61
CA LEU A 200 49.74 4.05 -38.73
C LEU A 200 51.06 4.20 -39.49
N GLU A 201 52.17 4.37 -38.77
CA GLU A 201 53.50 4.54 -39.34
C GLU A 201 53.97 3.27 -40.07
N ASN A 202 53.69 2.09 -39.52
CA ASN A 202 54.03 0.83 -40.18
C ASN A 202 53.22 0.65 -41.48
N MET A 203 51.93 0.96 -41.46
CA MET A 203 51.09 0.90 -42.67
C MET A 203 51.52 1.92 -43.73
N ASP A 204 52.03 3.09 -43.33
CA ASP A 204 52.63 4.10 -44.22
C ASP A 204 53.94 3.61 -44.84
N GLN A 205 54.82 2.99 -44.05
CA GLN A 205 56.06 2.38 -44.55
C GLN A 205 55.81 1.23 -45.53
N GLU A 206 54.73 0.48 -45.32
CA GLU A 206 54.28 -0.60 -46.20
C GLU A 206 53.54 -0.09 -47.46
N GLY A 207 53.28 1.21 -47.57
CA GLY A 207 52.59 1.83 -48.70
C GLY A 207 51.08 1.56 -48.75
N LEU A 208 50.48 1.10 -47.65
CA LEU A 208 49.06 0.75 -47.57
C LEU A 208 48.16 1.99 -47.39
N ILE A 209 48.70 3.05 -46.77
CA ILE A 209 48.04 4.32 -46.49
C ILE A 209 49.05 5.46 -46.54
N ASN A 210 48.58 6.70 -46.52
CA ASN A 210 49.43 7.88 -46.31
C ASN A 210 49.18 8.45 -44.92
N LYS A 211 50.19 8.42 -44.04
CA LYS A 211 50.04 8.92 -42.66
C LYS A 211 49.67 10.40 -42.57
N LYS A 212 50.00 11.20 -43.59
CA LYS A 212 49.73 12.65 -43.60
C LYS A 212 48.23 12.96 -43.63
N ASP A 213 47.41 12.00 -44.06
CA ASP A 213 45.95 12.13 -44.15
C ASP A 213 45.28 12.06 -42.77
N PHE A 214 46.03 11.69 -41.73
CA PHE A 214 45.53 11.50 -40.38
C PHE A 214 46.18 12.49 -39.41
N ILE A 215 45.48 12.75 -38.30
CA ILE A 215 45.98 13.51 -37.16
C ILE A 215 45.67 12.74 -35.87
N ALA A 216 46.49 12.93 -34.85
CA ALA A 216 46.28 12.35 -33.53
C ALA A 216 45.59 13.37 -32.61
N LEU A 217 44.48 12.98 -32.01
CA LEU A 217 43.85 13.72 -30.93
C LEU A 217 44.60 13.47 -29.62
N LEU A 218 44.59 14.45 -28.72
CA LEU A 218 45.31 14.38 -27.43
C LEU A 218 46.80 14.03 -27.59
N ALA A 219 47.44 14.53 -28.66
CA ALA A 219 48.82 14.20 -28.99
C ALA A 219 49.76 14.50 -27.82
N ARG A 220 50.58 13.50 -27.46
CA ARG A 220 51.60 13.59 -26.41
C ARG A 220 52.97 13.30 -27.02
N PRO A 221 54.01 14.10 -26.73
CA PRO A 221 55.36 13.77 -27.16
C PRO A 221 55.86 12.55 -26.38
N THR A 222 56.42 11.57 -27.08
CA THR A 222 57.05 10.40 -26.47
C THR A 222 58.42 10.14 -27.12
N PRO A 223 59.30 9.35 -26.48
CA PRO A 223 60.57 8.94 -27.09
C PRO A 223 60.39 8.07 -28.36
N LEU A 224 59.17 7.60 -28.62
CA LEU A 224 58.84 6.85 -29.83
C LEU A 224 58.55 7.84 -30.98
N PRO A 225 59.16 7.67 -32.18
CA PRO A 225 58.84 8.43 -33.38
C PRO A 225 57.53 7.95 -34.03
N CYS A 226 56.48 7.79 -33.23
CA CYS A 226 55.14 7.43 -33.66
C CYS A 226 54.15 8.40 -33.02
N LEU A 227 53.02 8.65 -33.68
CA LEU A 227 51.94 9.43 -33.10
C LEU A 227 51.38 8.70 -31.86
N THR A 228 51.23 9.46 -30.78
CA THR A 228 50.83 8.93 -29.46
C THR A 228 49.80 9.83 -28.80
N SER A 229 48.71 9.26 -28.29
CA SER A 229 47.69 9.98 -27.51
C SER A 229 47.74 9.64 -26.01
N THR A 230 48.45 8.57 -25.65
CA THR A 230 48.49 8.01 -24.29
C THR A 230 49.93 7.92 -23.77
N PRO A 231 50.14 7.79 -22.45
CA PRO A 231 51.40 7.30 -21.92
C PRO A 231 51.77 5.94 -22.52
N LEU A 232 53.07 5.62 -22.48
CA LEU A 232 53.60 4.33 -22.94
C LEU A 232 53.79 3.38 -21.76
N TYR A 233 53.45 2.12 -22.00
CA TYR A 233 53.49 1.01 -21.05
C TYR A 233 54.55 -0.01 -21.47
N PRO A 234 54.98 -0.89 -20.54
CA PRO A 234 55.97 -1.92 -20.83
C PRO A 234 55.62 -2.76 -22.05
N ASP A 235 56.66 -3.26 -22.71
CA ASP A 235 56.55 -4.08 -23.91
C ASP A 235 55.94 -5.48 -23.64
N TRP A 236 55.82 -6.29 -24.69
CA TRP A 236 55.20 -7.61 -24.64
C TRP A 236 55.92 -8.55 -23.67
N SER A 237 55.16 -9.36 -22.95
CA SER A 237 55.62 -10.37 -22.01
C SER A 237 55.69 -11.74 -22.68
N PHE A 238 56.71 -12.51 -22.32
CA PHE A 238 56.81 -13.93 -22.60
C PHE A 238 56.51 -14.70 -21.31
N ALA A 239 55.48 -15.54 -21.33
CA ALA A 239 55.05 -16.29 -20.16
C ALA A 239 54.86 -17.77 -20.44
N ALA A 240 55.07 -18.59 -19.41
CA ALA A 240 54.86 -20.03 -19.44
C ALA A 240 53.60 -20.44 -18.68
N LEU A 241 52.86 -21.41 -19.23
CA LEU A 241 51.72 -22.01 -18.56
C LEU A 241 52.17 -23.00 -17.46
N PRO A 242 51.26 -23.40 -16.56
CA PRO A 242 51.55 -24.37 -15.48
C PRO A 242 52.02 -25.74 -15.99
N ALA A 243 51.60 -26.15 -17.19
CA ALA A 243 51.96 -27.43 -17.78
C ALA A 243 53.46 -27.53 -18.15
N VAL A 244 54.16 -26.40 -18.27
CA VAL A 244 55.60 -26.36 -18.55
C VAL A 244 56.38 -26.70 -17.27
N SER A 245 57.34 -27.61 -17.33
CA SER A 245 58.18 -27.91 -16.16
C SER A 245 59.07 -26.72 -15.78
N ASP A 246 59.42 -26.59 -14.49
CA ASP A 246 60.34 -25.54 -14.01
C ASP A 246 61.69 -25.60 -14.74
N ALA A 247 62.22 -26.81 -14.96
CA ALA A 247 63.46 -27.02 -15.71
C ALA A 247 63.40 -26.48 -17.14
N LEU A 248 62.26 -26.68 -17.84
CA LEU A 248 62.09 -26.16 -19.20
C LEU A 248 61.89 -24.65 -19.19
N ALA A 249 61.09 -24.11 -18.26
CA ALA A 249 60.89 -22.67 -18.12
C ALA A 249 62.21 -21.92 -17.86
N ASP A 250 63.08 -22.46 -17.01
CA ASP A 250 64.41 -21.91 -16.72
C ASP A 250 65.34 -21.97 -17.94
N ARG A 251 65.33 -23.08 -18.68
CA ARG A 251 66.08 -23.24 -19.93
C ARG A 251 65.64 -22.23 -20.98
N VAL A 252 64.33 -22.06 -21.16
CA VAL A 252 63.75 -21.07 -22.09
C VAL A 252 64.11 -19.65 -21.64
N THR A 253 64.00 -19.34 -20.36
CA THR A 253 64.36 -18.00 -19.84
C THR A 253 65.83 -17.66 -20.10
N ARG A 254 66.74 -18.61 -19.85
CA ARG A 254 68.17 -18.44 -20.18
C ARG A 254 68.40 -18.27 -21.68
N ALA A 255 67.70 -19.03 -22.53
CA ALA A 255 67.78 -18.90 -23.98
C ALA A 255 67.33 -17.51 -24.45
N LEU A 256 66.21 -17.00 -23.91
CA LEU A 256 65.70 -15.65 -24.21
C LEU A 256 66.71 -14.55 -23.84
N PHE A 257 67.38 -14.65 -22.69
CA PHE A 257 68.37 -13.66 -22.25
C PHE A 257 69.72 -13.77 -22.96
N ASN A 258 70.08 -14.96 -23.45
CA ASN A 258 71.30 -15.22 -24.20
C ASN A 258 71.08 -15.17 -25.72
N ALA A 259 70.06 -14.45 -26.19
CA ALA A 259 69.83 -14.24 -27.61
C ALA A 259 71.06 -13.57 -28.26
N PRO A 260 71.51 -14.02 -29.45
CA PRO A 260 72.62 -13.38 -30.16
C PRO A 260 72.35 -11.91 -30.42
N ALA A 261 73.37 -11.06 -30.48
CA ALA A 261 73.19 -9.63 -30.77
C ALA A 261 72.52 -9.35 -32.14
N ALA A 262 72.61 -10.31 -33.07
CA ALA A 262 71.94 -10.26 -34.38
C ALA A 262 70.47 -10.74 -34.34
N ALA A 263 69.95 -11.15 -33.18
CA ALA A 263 68.58 -11.60 -33.05
C ALA A 263 67.60 -10.44 -33.24
N SER A 264 66.47 -10.72 -33.89
CA SER A 264 65.40 -9.74 -34.10
C SER A 264 64.74 -9.28 -32.79
N PHE A 265 64.82 -10.11 -31.73
CA PHE A 265 64.16 -9.87 -30.46
C PHE A 265 65.15 -10.00 -29.31
N HIS A 266 65.18 -8.98 -28.46
CA HIS A 266 65.98 -8.97 -27.25
C HIS A 266 65.06 -8.97 -26.04
N TRP A 267 65.35 -9.83 -25.07
CA TRP A 267 64.52 -10.02 -23.89
C TRP A 267 65.28 -9.63 -22.63
N GLY A 268 64.56 -9.23 -21.60
CA GLY A 268 65.15 -9.01 -20.29
C GLY A 268 64.19 -9.32 -19.15
N ALA A 269 64.62 -8.96 -17.94
CA ALA A 269 63.84 -9.17 -16.73
C ALA A 269 62.37 -8.71 -16.89
N PRO A 270 61.41 -9.46 -16.33
CA PRO A 270 60.00 -9.09 -16.31
C PRO A 270 59.76 -7.63 -15.88
N ALA A 271 58.94 -6.92 -16.63
CA ALA A 271 58.52 -5.58 -16.27
C ALA A 271 57.50 -5.61 -15.11
N SER A 272 57.38 -4.50 -14.38
CA SER A 272 56.40 -4.38 -13.30
C SER A 272 54.98 -4.36 -13.84
N THR A 273 54.08 -5.15 -13.24
CA THR A 273 52.64 -5.17 -13.59
C THR A 273 51.85 -4.02 -12.97
N SER A 274 52.42 -3.35 -11.97
CA SER A 274 51.72 -2.38 -11.11
C SER A 274 51.01 -1.27 -11.89
N GLN A 275 51.68 -0.66 -12.87
CA GLN A 275 51.12 0.41 -13.71
C GLN A 275 49.94 -0.08 -14.56
N VAL A 276 50.02 -1.32 -15.03
CA VAL A 276 49.01 -1.94 -15.89
C VAL A 276 47.80 -2.37 -15.05
N GLU A 277 48.02 -2.94 -13.88
CA GLU A 277 46.96 -3.27 -12.92
C GLU A 277 46.21 -2.03 -12.44
N ALA A 278 46.92 -0.95 -12.11
CA ALA A 278 46.30 0.32 -11.73
C ALA A 278 45.39 0.84 -12.84
N LEU A 279 45.89 0.85 -14.09
CA LEU A 279 45.09 1.22 -15.25
C LEU A 279 43.85 0.33 -15.44
N LEU A 280 44.00 -1.00 -15.32
CA LEU A 280 42.88 -1.92 -15.44
C LEU A 280 41.80 -1.67 -14.37
N ARG A 281 42.20 -1.25 -13.15
CA ARG A 281 41.25 -0.86 -12.09
C ARG A 281 40.52 0.44 -12.43
N ASP A 282 41.23 1.41 -12.97
CA ASP A 282 40.67 2.71 -13.37
C ASP A 282 39.61 2.55 -14.46
N VAL A 283 39.87 1.70 -15.46
CA VAL A 283 38.92 1.42 -16.55
C VAL A 283 37.90 0.32 -16.20
N ARG A 284 37.84 -0.14 -14.94
CA ARG A 284 36.91 -1.17 -14.43
C ARG A 284 36.99 -2.52 -15.15
N GLN A 285 38.15 -2.89 -15.67
CA GLN A 285 38.44 -4.14 -16.39
C GLN A 285 39.39 -5.07 -15.62
N HIS A 286 39.71 -4.77 -14.36
CA HIS A 286 40.61 -5.60 -13.57
C HIS A 286 39.90 -6.90 -13.10
N PRO A 287 40.47 -8.10 -13.32
CA PRO A 287 39.79 -9.37 -13.02
C PRO A 287 39.35 -9.55 -11.56
N GLN A 288 40.19 -9.10 -10.61
CA GLN A 288 39.90 -9.20 -9.17
C GLN A 288 39.05 -8.04 -8.62
N GLN A 289 38.63 -7.09 -9.46
CA GLN A 289 37.83 -5.95 -9.01
C GLN A 289 36.38 -6.40 -8.82
N ARG A 290 35.97 -6.55 -7.55
CA ARG A 290 34.62 -6.98 -7.19
C ARG A 290 33.58 -6.01 -7.74
N ARG A 291 32.70 -6.52 -8.60
CA ARG A 291 31.50 -5.81 -9.03
C ARG A 291 30.38 -6.25 -8.09
N LEU A 292 30.21 -5.51 -6.99
CA LEU A 292 29.17 -5.77 -5.97
C LEU A 292 27.81 -6.11 -6.58
N TRP A 293 27.45 -5.46 -7.69
CA TRP A 293 26.17 -5.73 -8.36
C TRP A 293 26.10 -7.08 -9.07
N LEU A 294 27.20 -7.55 -9.68
CA LEU A 294 27.23 -8.89 -10.28
C LEU A 294 27.20 -9.97 -9.20
N ASP A 295 27.87 -9.76 -8.07
CA ASP A 295 27.84 -10.68 -6.92
C ASP A 295 26.45 -10.75 -6.29
N VAL A 296 25.76 -9.61 -6.13
CA VAL A 296 24.38 -9.59 -5.64
C VAL A 296 23.44 -10.29 -6.63
N LYS A 297 23.60 -10.03 -7.93
CA LYS A 297 22.79 -10.69 -8.97
C LYS A 297 23.01 -12.20 -8.99
N SER A 298 24.27 -12.66 -8.96
CA SER A 298 24.60 -14.08 -8.96
C SER A 298 24.09 -14.77 -7.69
N TRP A 299 24.22 -14.10 -6.53
CA TRP A 299 23.67 -14.57 -5.27
C TRP A 299 22.14 -14.70 -5.30
N LEU A 300 21.43 -13.71 -5.85
CA LEU A 300 19.97 -13.73 -6.06
C LEU A 300 19.53 -14.89 -6.95
N ILE A 301 20.25 -15.12 -8.06
CA ILE A 301 19.96 -16.23 -8.99
C ILE A 301 20.21 -17.57 -8.30
N GLN A 302 21.32 -17.70 -7.56
CA GLN A 302 21.66 -18.91 -6.82
C GLN A 302 20.65 -19.23 -5.71
N HIS A 303 20.13 -18.20 -5.02
CA HIS A 303 19.23 -18.34 -3.86
C HIS A 303 17.76 -18.05 -4.21
N GLN A 304 17.35 -18.23 -5.46
CA GLN A 304 16.00 -17.87 -5.94
C GLN A 304 14.86 -18.49 -5.11
N LEU A 305 15.02 -19.74 -4.63
CA LEU A 305 14.01 -20.41 -3.80
C LEU A 305 13.93 -19.81 -2.39
N MET A 306 15.06 -19.47 -1.78
CA MET A 306 15.07 -18.82 -0.46
C MET A 306 14.48 -17.42 -0.55
N VAL A 307 14.86 -16.65 -1.56
CA VAL A 307 14.32 -15.31 -1.82
C VAL A 307 12.81 -15.38 -2.06
N GLY A 308 12.36 -16.33 -2.89
CA GLY A 308 10.93 -16.58 -3.10
C GLY A 308 10.20 -16.96 -1.81
N GLY A 309 10.80 -17.81 -0.97
CA GLY A 309 10.25 -18.18 0.33
C GLY A 309 10.12 -17.00 1.29
N VAL A 310 11.12 -16.12 1.36
CA VAL A 310 11.07 -14.89 2.17
C VAL A 310 9.98 -13.95 1.66
N ILE A 311 9.89 -13.73 0.35
CA ILE A 311 8.83 -12.90 -0.27
C ILE A 311 7.45 -13.47 0.06
N LEU A 312 7.26 -14.78 -0.08
CA LEU A 312 6.01 -15.45 0.26
C LEU A 312 5.66 -15.30 1.75
N ALA A 313 6.64 -15.46 2.65
CA ALA A 313 6.44 -15.26 4.08
C ALA A 313 6.00 -13.82 4.39
N PHE A 314 6.63 -12.81 3.80
CA PHE A 314 6.22 -11.41 3.94
C PHE A 314 4.80 -11.17 3.38
N LEU A 315 4.46 -11.78 2.25
CA LEU A 315 3.13 -11.68 1.65
C LEU A 315 2.06 -12.31 2.55
N LEU A 316 2.35 -13.47 3.15
CA LEU A 316 1.46 -14.13 4.11
C LEU A 316 1.31 -13.32 5.41
N LEU A 317 2.40 -12.75 5.92
CA LEU A 317 2.37 -11.90 7.12
C LEU A 317 1.58 -10.61 6.89
N THR A 318 1.74 -9.96 5.73
CA THR A 318 0.98 -8.76 5.38
C THR A 318 -0.51 -9.07 5.19
N LEU A 319 -0.84 -10.19 4.54
CA LEU A 319 -2.23 -10.64 4.41
C LEU A 319 -2.85 -11.01 5.75
N ASN A 320 -2.08 -11.67 6.63
CA ASN A 320 -2.50 -11.96 8.00
C ASN A 320 -2.75 -10.67 8.80
N TYR A 321 -1.85 -9.69 8.72
CA TYR A 321 -2.00 -8.39 9.36
C TYR A 321 -3.28 -7.68 8.92
N ILE A 322 -3.54 -7.62 7.61
CA ILE A 322 -4.77 -7.03 7.04
C ILE A 322 -6.00 -7.78 7.56
N TRP A 323 -5.96 -9.11 7.58
CA TRP A 323 -7.06 -9.94 8.08
C TRP A 323 -7.36 -9.66 9.56
N VAL A 324 -6.34 -9.63 10.42
CA VAL A 324 -6.49 -9.30 11.85
C VAL A 324 -7.05 -7.89 12.02
N MET A 325 -6.56 -6.91 11.29
CA MET A 325 -7.03 -5.52 11.36
C MET A 325 -8.52 -5.41 10.97
N LEU A 326 -8.94 -6.12 9.93
CA LEU A 326 -10.35 -6.19 9.51
C LEU A 326 -11.22 -6.91 10.54
N LEU A 327 -10.72 -8.00 11.13
CA LEU A 327 -11.42 -8.75 12.18
C LEU A 327 -11.66 -7.89 13.42
N VAL A 328 -10.64 -7.17 13.88
CA VAL A 328 -10.74 -6.25 15.02
C VAL A 328 -11.74 -5.13 14.73
N ARG A 329 -11.70 -4.53 13.53
CA ARG A 329 -12.68 -3.51 13.12
C ARG A 329 -14.11 -4.04 13.10
N ARG A 330 -14.34 -5.27 12.61
CA ARG A 330 -15.67 -5.91 12.61
C ARG A 330 -16.17 -6.18 14.03
N ARG A 331 -15.32 -6.74 14.90
CA ARG A 331 -15.65 -7.02 16.31
C ARG A 331 -15.91 -5.74 17.10
N GLY A 332 -15.14 -4.67 16.86
CA GLY A 332 -15.34 -3.36 17.51
C GLY A 332 -16.73 -2.79 17.26
N LYS A 333 -17.19 -2.81 15.99
CA LYS A 333 -18.56 -2.34 15.65
C LYS A 333 -19.67 -3.20 16.27
N GLN A 334 -19.45 -4.50 16.43
CA GLN A 334 -20.42 -5.37 17.10
C GLN A 334 -20.52 -5.08 18.61
N LEU A 335 -19.38 -4.84 19.27
CA LEU A 335 -19.34 -4.51 20.69
C LEU A 335 -20.06 -3.18 20.97
N GLU A 336 -19.84 -2.17 20.12
CA GLU A 336 -20.50 -0.86 20.27
C GLU A 336 -22.02 -0.93 20.08
N ARG A 337 -22.51 -1.74 19.12
CA ARG A 337 -23.95 -1.96 18.97
C ARG A 337 -24.55 -2.65 20.19
N ASN A 338 -23.87 -3.68 20.69
CA ASN A 338 -24.34 -4.42 21.86
C ASN A 338 -24.34 -3.54 23.12
N SER A 339 -23.34 -2.68 23.32
CA SER A 339 -23.30 -1.78 24.48
C SER A 339 -24.45 -0.77 24.45
N VAL A 340 -24.77 -0.20 23.28
CA VAL A 340 -25.91 0.71 23.11
C VAL A 340 -27.23 -0.01 23.41
N VAL A 341 -27.44 -1.21 22.88
CA VAL A 341 -28.65 -2.00 23.12
C VAL A 341 -28.78 -2.39 24.60
N LEU A 342 -27.69 -2.81 25.24
CA LEU A 342 -27.69 -3.13 26.68
C LEU A 342 -28.07 -1.91 27.52
N HIS A 343 -27.51 -0.74 27.23
CA HIS A 343 -27.81 0.47 27.98
C HIS A 343 -29.26 0.95 27.78
N GLN A 344 -29.84 0.72 26.59
CA GLN A 344 -31.27 0.97 26.35
C GLN A 344 -32.16 0.02 27.16
N HIS A 345 -31.81 -1.28 27.21
CA HIS A 345 -32.54 -2.25 28.01
C HIS A 345 -32.46 -1.96 29.51
N GLU A 346 -31.29 -1.55 30.01
CA GLU A 346 -31.10 -1.18 31.41
C GLU A 346 -31.99 0.00 31.81
N ARG A 347 -32.03 1.07 31.00
CA ARG A 347 -32.94 2.22 31.23
C ARG A 347 -34.41 1.84 31.16
N ALA A 348 -34.78 0.96 30.22
CA ALA A 348 -36.14 0.46 30.10
C ALA A 348 -36.56 -0.39 31.32
N LEU A 349 -35.64 -1.21 31.84
CA LEU A 349 -35.88 -2.01 33.05
C LEU A 349 -35.96 -1.14 34.31
N GLU A 350 -35.11 -0.11 34.42
CA GLU A 350 -35.13 0.81 35.56
C GLU A 350 -36.43 1.62 35.60
N THR A 351 -36.87 2.14 34.45
CA THR A 351 -38.16 2.84 34.34
C THR A 351 -39.35 1.91 34.59
N ALA A 352 -39.33 0.68 34.08
CA ALA A 352 -40.36 -0.32 34.37
C ALA A 352 -40.40 -0.69 35.86
N ARG A 353 -39.24 -0.84 36.51
CA ARG A 353 -39.14 -1.14 37.94
C ARG A 353 -39.68 0.00 38.80
N GLN A 354 -39.33 1.25 38.49
CA GLN A 354 -39.87 2.42 39.18
C GLN A 354 -41.40 2.50 39.03
N MET A 355 -41.93 2.23 37.84
CA MET A 355 -43.38 2.20 37.60
C MET A 355 -44.07 1.03 38.32
N SER A 356 -43.44 -0.14 38.41
CA SER A 356 -43.99 -1.30 39.12
C SER A 356 -44.08 -1.05 40.63
N VAL A 357 -43.04 -0.47 41.22
CA VAL A 357 -43.00 -0.12 42.66
C VAL A 357 -44.04 0.96 42.97
N LEU A 358 -44.11 2.01 42.15
CA LEU A 358 -45.11 3.08 42.31
C LEU A 358 -46.54 2.53 42.15
N GLY A 359 -46.71 1.66 41.16
CA GLY A 359 -47.73 0.62 41.03
C GLY A 359 -48.36 0.05 42.29
N GLU A 360 -47.57 -0.83 42.88
CA GLU A 360 -47.93 -1.65 44.02
C GLU A 360 -48.20 -0.80 45.26
N MET A 361 -47.34 0.19 45.52
CA MET A 361 -47.50 1.13 46.64
C MET A 361 -48.79 1.94 46.52
N THR A 362 -49.09 2.45 45.33
CA THR A 362 -50.28 3.29 45.13
C THR A 362 -51.59 2.49 45.22
N SER A 363 -51.61 1.25 44.73
CA SER A 363 -52.78 0.38 44.87
C SER A 363 -53.07 0.05 46.34
N GLY A 364 -52.03 -0.29 47.10
CA GLY A 364 -52.09 -0.54 48.55
C GLY A 364 -52.55 0.69 49.34
N PHE A 365 -51.87 1.83 49.16
CA PHE A 365 -52.26 3.08 49.82
C PHE A 365 -53.68 3.53 49.46
N ALA A 366 -54.09 3.33 48.20
CA ALA A 366 -55.44 3.66 47.80
C ALA A 366 -56.51 2.81 48.50
N HIS A 367 -56.19 1.55 48.86
CA HIS A 367 -57.15 0.70 49.54
C HIS A 367 -57.24 1.07 51.02
N GLU A 368 -56.08 1.30 51.65
CA GLU A 368 -55.99 1.62 53.07
C GLU A 368 -56.45 3.04 53.41
N LEU A 369 -56.30 4.02 52.52
CA LEU A 369 -56.78 5.39 52.74
C LEU A 369 -58.25 5.59 52.39
N ASN A 370 -58.80 4.79 51.47
CA ASN A 370 -60.23 4.89 51.13
C ASN A 370 -61.13 4.40 52.27
N GLN A 371 -60.65 3.46 53.09
CA GLN A 371 -61.36 2.94 54.26
C GLN A 371 -61.62 4.02 55.35
N PRO A 372 -60.61 4.74 55.89
CA PRO A 372 -60.82 5.78 56.88
C PRO A 372 -61.59 6.97 56.30
N LEU A 373 -61.39 7.33 55.03
CA LEU A 373 -62.18 8.38 54.36
C LEU A 373 -63.67 7.99 54.30
N SER A 374 -63.98 6.75 53.94
CA SER A 374 -65.36 6.26 53.95
C SER A 374 -65.96 6.26 55.35
N ALA A 375 -65.18 5.91 56.38
CA ALA A 375 -65.62 5.96 57.77
C ALA A 375 -65.92 7.40 58.23
N ILE A 376 -65.02 8.36 57.93
CA ILE A 376 -65.23 9.79 58.23
C ILE A 376 -66.54 10.29 57.59
N ARG A 377 -66.80 9.92 56.34
CA ARG A 377 -68.05 10.26 55.66
C ARG A 377 -69.27 9.67 56.33
N HIS A 378 -69.26 8.37 56.63
CA HIS A 378 -70.39 7.72 57.30
C HIS A 378 -70.69 8.36 58.67
N TYR A 379 -69.65 8.73 59.44
CA TYR A 379 -69.84 9.45 60.69
C TYR A 379 -70.39 10.86 60.47
N ALA A 380 -69.83 11.63 59.53
CA ALA A 380 -70.30 12.97 59.22
C ALA A 380 -71.76 12.97 58.73
N GLN A 381 -72.13 12.04 57.84
CA GLN A 381 -73.49 11.86 57.33
C GLN A 381 -74.45 11.38 58.43
N GLY A 382 -74.03 10.46 59.29
CA GLY A 382 -74.83 10.01 60.43
C GLY A 382 -75.10 11.14 61.43
N CYS A 383 -74.10 11.97 61.71
CA CYS A 383 -74.25 13.19 62.50
C CYS A 383 -75.18 14.20 61.81
N LEU A 384 -75.03 14.43 60.50
CA LEU A 384 -75.92 15.32 59.73
C LEU A 384 -77.38 14.88 59.82
N ILE A 385 -77.67 13.59 59.59
CA ILE A 385 -79.04 13.06 59.64
C ILE A 385 -79.64 13.24 61.04
N ARG A 386 -78.90 12.85 62.09
CA ARG A 386 -79.39 12.95 63.48
C ARG A 386 -79.53 14.39 63.96
N LEU A 387 -78.61 15.27 63.57
CA LEU A 387 -78.60 16.67 64.01
C LEU A 387 -79.67 17.48 63.28
N ARG A 388 -79.85 17.30 61.97
CA ARG A 388 -80.95 17.94 61.21
C ARG A 388 -82.32 17.51 61.74
N ALA A 389 -82.47 16.26 62.18
CA ALA A 389 -83.72 15.77 62.77
C ALA A 389 -84.01 16.36 64.17
N ALA A 390 -82.98 16.82 64.89
CA ALA A 390 -83.12 17.42 66.23
C ALA A 390 -83.23 18.95 66.18
N ASP A 391 -82.45 19.60 65.31
CA ASP A 391 -82.44 21.05 65.09
C ASP A 391 -81.93 21.34 63.66
N GLU A 392 -82.85 21.76 62.79
CA GLU A 392 -82.58 21.98 61.36
C GLU A 392 -81.67 23.20 61.10
N GLN A 393 -81.52 24.11 62.09
CA GLN A 393 -80.70 25.32 61.97
C GLN A 393 -79.43 25.27 62.84
N HIS A 394 -79.05 24.09 63.31
CA HIS A 394 -77.91 23.96 64.21
C HIS A 394 -76.60 24.45 63.55
N PRO A 395 -75.80 25.32 64.21
CA PRO A 395 -74.63 25.98 63.61
C PRO A 395 -73.49 25.02 63.21
N LEU A 396 -73.53 23.76 63.63
CA LEU A 396 -72.56 22.72 63.25
C LEU A 396 -72.90 22.00 61.92
N LEU A 397 -74.11 22.17 61.38
CA LEU A 397 -74.51 21.52 60.13
C LEU A 397 -73.59 21.89 58.94
N PRO A 398 -73.25 23.17 58.71
CA PRO A 398 -72.33 23.53 57.61
C PRO A 398 -70.93 22.92 57.78
N ALA A 399 -70.45 22.78 59.02
CA ALA A 399 -69.15 22.18 59.30
C ALA A 399 -69.13 20.67 59.01
N LEU A 400 -70.20 19.95 59.38
CA LEU A 400 -70.34 18.53 59.07
C LEU A 400 -70.50 18.27 57.56
N GLU A 401 -71.22 19.14 56.84
CA GLU A 401 -71.31 19.11 55.38
C GLU A 401 -69.94 19.31 54.73
N GLN A 402 -69.14 20.26 55.24
CA GLN A 402 -67.77 20.45 54.78
C GLN A 402 -66.90 19.21 55.03
N ILE A 403 -67.04 18.53 56.18
CA ILE A 403 -66.30 17.29 56.46
C ILE A 403 -66.67 16.18 55.47
N ASP A 404 -67.96 15.97 55.17
CA ASP A 404 -68.38 14.98 54.17
C ASP A 404 -67.85 15.33 52.77
N GLN A 405 -67.93 16.61 52.38
CA GLN A 405 -67.41 17.09 51.10
C GLN A 405 -65.89 16.91 50.99
N GLN A 406 -65.13 17.23 52.04
CA GLN A 406 -63.66 17.06 52.05
C GLN A 406 -63.26 15.59 52.01
N ALA A 407 -63.94 14.74 52.77
CA ALA A 407 -63.66 13.30 52.75
C ALA A 407 -64.05 12.65 51.41
N GLN A 408 -65.12 13.12 50.77
CA GLN A 408 -65.49 12.72 49.41
C GLN A 408 -64.44 13.16 48.38
N ARG A 409 -63.95 14.40 48.45
CA ARG A 409 -62.87 14.90 47.59
C ARG A 409 -61.60 14.06 47.75
N GLY A 410 -61.25 13.70 48.98
CA GLY A 410 -60.11 12.81 49.25
C GLY A 410 -60.28 11.43 48.59
N ALA A 411 -61.49 10.85 48.65
CA ALA A 411 -61.78 9.54 48.07
C ALA A 411 -61.73 9.57 46.52
N ASP A 412 -62.23 10.65 45.90
CA ASP A 412 -62.19 10.81 44.44
C ASP A 412 -60.77 11.05 43.92
N THR A 413 -59.98 11.85 44.65
CA THR A 413 -58.55 12.07 44.41
C THR A 413 -57.79 10.73 44.41
N LEU A 414 -58.05 9.90 45.41
CA LEU A 414 -57.41 8.58 45.55
C LEU A 414 -57.84 7.59 44.46
N ARG A 415 -59.11 7.65 44.02
CA ARG A 415 -59.64 6.83 42.92
C ARG A 415 -58.98 7.19 41.59
N ASN A 416 -58.79 8.48 41.32
CA ASN A 416 -58.09 8.96 40.13
C ASN A 416 -56.60 8.56 40.13
N LEU A 417 -55.94 8.61 41.28
CA LEU A 417 -54.56 8.14 41.44
C LEU A 417 -54.43 6.63 41.17
N ARG A 418 -55.36 5.81 41.68
CA ARG A 418 -55.39 4.36 41.42
C ARG A 418 -55.60 4.06 39.93
N HIS A 419 -56.53 4.77 39.30
CA HIS A 419 -56.81 4.62 37.87
C HIS A 419 -55.61 5.02 37.00
N TRP A 420 -54.84 6.02 37.42
CA TRP A 420 -53.58 6.40 36.77
C TRP A 420 -52.53 5.30 36.86
N VAL A 421 -52.35 4.70 38.04
CA VAL A 421 -51.34 3.67 38.26
C VAL A 421 -51.65 2.37 37.53
N SER A 422 -52.91 1.92 37.53
CA SER A 422 -53.30 0.72 36.78
C SER A 422 -53.11 0.89 35.27
N GLN A 423 -53.34 2.10 34.74
CA GLN A 423 -53.10 2.41 33.33
C GLN A 423 -51.61 2.58 33.00
N ALA A 424 -50.78 3.07 33.93
CA ALA A 424 -49.34 3.22 33.74
C ALA A 424 -48.58 1.88 33.75
N GLN A 425 -49.09 0.86 34.44
CA GLN A 425 -48.52 -0.49 34.48
C GLN A 425 -48.88 -1.36 33.25
N GLY A 426 -49.58 -0.82 32.25
CA GLY A 426 -49.91 -1.56 31.03
C GLY A 426 -50.97 -2.65 31.23
N ASN A 427 -51.81 -2.54 32.26
CA ASN A 427 -53.00 -3.37 32.39
C ASN A 427 -54.25 -2.50 32.15
N PRO A 428 -54.47 -2.02 30.92
CA PRO A 428 -55.68 -1.29 30.62
C PRO A 428 -56.81 -2.31 30.67
N VAL A 429 -57.90 -2.00 31.38
CA VAL A 429 -59.14 -2.78 31.29
C VAL A 429 -59.69 -2.56 29.86
N LEU A 430 -59.15 -3.29 28.89
CA LEU A 430 -59.50 -3.21 27.47
C LEU A 430 -60.01 -4.56 27.01
N THR A 431 -61.23 -4.86 27.42
CA THR A 431 -62.06 -5.93 26.85
C THR A 431 -63.03 -5.39 25.79
N GLU A 432 -63.00 -4.10 25.46
CA GLU A 432 -63.86 -3.54 24.42
C GLU A 432 -63.27 -3.71 23.02
N ALA A 433 -64.07 -4.30 22.11
CA ALA A 433 -63.75 -4.41 20.69
C ALA A 433 -63.63 -3.03 20.03
N TRP A 434 -62.69 -2.89 19.10
CA TRP A 434 -62.58 -1.72 18.24
C TRP A 434 -63.84 -1.65 17.35
N LYS A 435 -64.58 -0.55 17.44
CA LYS A 435 -65.83 -0.36 16.69
C LYS A 435 -65.90 1.06 16.14
N ALA A 436 -66.66 1.25 15.07
CA ALA A 436 -66.88 2.56 14.47
C ALA A 436 -67.86 3.40 15.31
N ILE A 437 -67.34 4.39 16.03
CA ILE A 437 -68.11 5.27 16.93
C ILE A 437 -68.46 6.56 16.21
N ALA A 438 -69.72 6.99 16.25
CA ALA A 438 -70.08 8.32 15.79
C ALA A 438 -69.57 9.36 16.80
N ILE A 439 -68.78 10.31 16.31
CA ILE A 439 -68.11 11.30 17.16
C ILE A 439 -69.14 12.20 17.85
N ARG A 440 -70.21 12.58 17.15
CA ARG A 440 -71.33 13.34 17.71
C ARG A 440 -71.99 12.62 18.88
N GLU A 441 -72.32 11.33 18.72
CA GLU A 441 -72.93 10.51 19.78
C GLU A 441 -72.02 10.44 21.01
N ALA A 442 -70.70 10.30 20.83
CA ALA A 442 -69.75 10.28 21.94
C ALA A 442 -69.67 11.62 22.69
N ILE A 443 -69.72 12.76 21.98
CA ILE A 443 -69.75 14.09 22.60
C ILE A 443 -71.03 14.26 23.41
N ASP A 444 -72.19 13.93 22.83
CA ASP A 444 -73.49 14.06 23.49
C ASP A 444 -73.58 13.15 24.72
N HIS A 445 -73.09 11.91 24.60
CA HIS A 445 -73.03 10.96 25.71
C HIS A 445 -72.16 11.49 26.85
N VAL A 446 -70.95 11.97 26.57
CA VAL A 446 -70.06 12.55 27.59
C VAL A 446 -70.68 13.77 28.25
N TRP A 447 -71.32 14.65 27.46
CA TRP A 447 -71.99 15.84 27.97
C TRP A 447 -73.10 15.49 28.99
N GLN A 448 -73.90 14.47 28.68
CA GLN A 448 -74.93 13.94 29.58
C GLN A 448 -74.34 13.21 30.79
N LEU A 449 -73.33 12.36 30.58
CA LEU A 449 -72.67 11.57 31.63
C LEU A 449 -72.07 12.46 32.71
N LEU A 450 -71.39 13.54 32.31
CA LEU A 450 -70.83 14.55 33.23
C LEU A 450 -71.89 15.47 33.83
N ARG A 451 -73.16 15.36 33.41
CA ARG A 451 -74.27 16.23 33.85
C ARG A 451 -73.92 17.71 33.72
N MET A 452 -73.29 18.09 32.61
CA MET A 452 -72.72 19.43 32.39
C MET A 452 -73.74 20.55 32.62
N ALA A 453 -74.97 20.38 32.15
CA ALA A 453 -76.04 21.37 32.33
C ALA A 453 -76.43 21.62 33.81
N GLN A 454 -76.18 20.66 34.71
CA GLN A 454 -76.50 20.76 36.13
C GLN A 454 -75.30 21.27 36.93
N GLN A 455 -74.09 20.81 36.60
CA GLN A 455 -72.88 21.15 37.34
C GLN A 455 -72.26 22.49 36.90
N PHE A 456 -72.38 22.83 35.62
CA PHE A 456 -71.83 24.04 35.01
C PHE A 456 -72.88 24.71 34.11
N PRO A 457 -73.96 25.28 34.70
CA PRO A 457 -75.12 25.78 33.96
C PRO A 457 -74.80 26.97 33.04
N THR A 458 -73.66 27.63 33.23
CA THR A 458 -73.19 28.75 32.41
C THR A 458 -72.46 28.32 31.13
N VAL A 459 -72.21 27.02 30.93
CA VAL A 459 -71.43 26.50 29.81
C VAL A 459 -72.34 26.09 28.66
N THR A 460 -72.17 26.72 27.51
CA THR A 460 -72.89 26.40 26.27
C THR A 460 -72.01 25.58 25.34
N LEU A 461 -72.53 24.46 24.83
CA LEU A 461 -71.85 23.59 23.88
C LEU A 461 -72.29 23.93 22.44
N HIS A 462 -71.32 24.30 21.61
CA HIS A 462 -71.49 24.48 20.16
C HIS A 462 -70.85 23.30 19.44
N THR A 463 -71.63 22.55 18.66
CA THR A 463 -71.13 21.36 17.96
C THR A 463 -71.31 21.44 16.45
N GLU A 464 -70.20 21.52 15.72
CA GLU A 464 -70.14 21.46 14.26
C GLU A 464 -69.50 20.13 13.84
N VAL A 465 -70.22 19.04 14.10
CA VAL A 465 -69.81 17.67 13.78
C VAL A 465 -70.88 17.01 12.92
N SER A 466 -70.49 16.46 11.77
CA SER A 466 -71.42 15.66 10.93
C SER A 466 -71.85 14.39 11.65
N ALA A 467 -73.15 14.08 11.65
CA ALA A 467 -73.68 12.85 12.24
C ALA A 467 -73.14 11.57 11.57
N ALA A 468 -72.62 11.68 10.34
CA ALA A 468 -72.05 10.55 9.60
C ALA A 468 -70.57 10.29 9.94
N LEU A 469 -69.89 11.19 10.68
CA LEU A 469 -68.45 11.08 10.93
C LEU A 469 -68.19 10.05 12.04
N ARG A 470 -67.49 8.96 11.68
CA ARG A 470 -67.18 7.84 12.60
C ARG A 470 -65.68 7.57 12.70
N VAL A 471 -65.22 7.22 13.90
CA VAL A 471 -63.83 6.83 14.18
C VAL A 471 -63.76 5.42 14.79
N THR A 472 -62.78 4.61 14.39
CA THR A 472 -62.63 3.22 14.87
C THR A 472 -61.65 3.17 16.04
N LEU A 473 -62.15 3.02 17.26
CA LEU A 473 -61.38 2.85 18.49
C LEU A 473 -62.30 2.33 19.62
N PRO A 474 -61.80 1.93 20.81
CA PRO A 474 -62.67 1.57 21.94
C PRO A 474 -63.51 2.76 22.45
N SER A 475 -64.82 2.59 22.66
CA SER A 475 -65.73 3.70 23.04
C SER A 475 -65.25 4.47 24.26
N VAL A 476 -64.86 3.74 25.30
CA VAL A 476 -64.38 4.30 26.56
C VAL A 476 -63.16 5.21 26.37
N LEU A 477 -62.31 4.94 25.37
CA LEU A 477 -61.11 5.74 25.12
C LEU A 477 -61.47 7.15 24.62
N LEU A 478 -62.32 7.24 23.60
CA LEU A 478 -62.75 8.55 23.06
C LEU A 478 -63.53 9.33 24.12
N GLU A 479 -64.45 8.66 24.81
CA GLU A 479 -65.26 9.28 25.86
C GLU A 479 -64.38 9.81 27.00
N GLN A 480 -63.35 9.07 27.42
CA GLN A 480 -62.43 9.51 28.47
C GLN A 480 -61.58 10.72 28.04
N VAL A 481 -61.10 10.75 26.80
CA VAL A 481 -60.35 11.89 26.26
C VAL A 481 -61.24 13.13 26.20
N LEU A 482 -62.46 12.99 25.67
CA LEU A 482 -63.44 14.07 25.59
C LEU A 482 -63.83 14.57 26.98
N ALA A 483 -64.17 13.67 27.91
CA ALA A 483 -64.59 14.04 29.26
C ALA A 483 -63.53 14.87 29.98
N ASN A 484 -62.25 14.50 29.82
CA ASN A 484 -61.15 15.20 30.46
C ASN A 484 -60.93 16.60 29.86
N ILE A 485 -61.00 16.74 28.54
CA ILE A 485 -60.86 18.05 27.88
C ILE A 485 -62.06 18.96 28.22
N ILE A 486 -63.29 18.44 28.13
CA ILE A 486 -64.52 19.18 28.43
C ILE A 486 -64.54 19.63 29.89
N LEU A 487 -64.22 18.74 30.83
CA LEU A 487 -64.17 19.08 32.26
C LEU A 487 -63.06 20.09 32.54
N ASN A 488 -61.90 19.96 31.86
CA ASN A 488 -60.83 20.96 31.99
C ASN A 488 -61.27 22.33 31.51
N ALA A 489 -61.98 22.45 30.39
CA ALA A 489 -62.52 23.72 29.93
C ALA A 489 -63.52 24.32 30.93
N ALA A 490 -64.51 23.54 31.38
CA ALA A 490 -65.52 24.00 32.34
C ALA A 490 -64.92 24.45 33.67
N GLN A 491 -63.98 23.67 34.23
CA GLN A 491 -63.31 24.01 35.48
C GLN A 491 -62.37 25.21 35.36
N ALA A 492 -61.87 25.51 34.15
CA ALA A 492 -61.11 26.72 33.89
C ALA A 492 -62.00 27.98 33.81
N GLY A 493 -63.32 27.82 33.84
CA GLY A 493 -64.29 28.92 33.75
C GLY A 493 -64.73 29.23 32.33
N ALA A 494 -64.58 28.29 31.38
CA ALA A 494 -65.17 28.44 30.05
C ALA A 494 -66.68 28.71 30.17
N THR A 495 -67.21 29.61 29.37
CA THR A 495 -68.67 29.76 29.20
C THR A 495 -69.14 29.16 27.88
N HIS A 496 -68.25 29.02 26.90
CA HIS A 496 -68.55 28.47 25.59
C HIS A 496 -67.51 27.42 25.23
N LEU A 497 -67.98 26.29 24.70
CA LEU A 497 -67.13 25.22 24.18
C LEU A 497 -67.54 24.91 22.74
N TRP A 498 -66.61 25.07 21.80
CA TRP A 498 -66.80 24.71 20.39
C TRP A 498 -66.13 23.37 20.10
N VAL A 499 -66.90 22.45 19.53
CA VAL A 499 -66.37 21.15 19.08
C VAL A 499 -66.64 21.01 17.60
N VAL A 500 -65.55 20.94 16.83
CA VAL A 500 -65.56 20.72 15.39
C VAL A 500 -64.88 19.39 15.10
N ALA A 501 -65.43 18.60 14.20
CA ALA A 501 -64.76 17.40 13.75
C ALA A 501 -64.94 17.22 12.24
N GLU A 502 -63.83 16.97 11.57
CA GLU A 502 -63.77 16.87 10.12
C GLU A 502 -62.90 15.70 9.67
N ARG A 503 -63.15 15.24 8.44
CA ARG A 503 -62.30 14.26 7.78
C ARG A 503 -61.14 14.99 7.11
N THR A 504 -59.93 14.53 7.36
CA THR A 504 -58.70 15.05 6.76
C THR A 504 -58.09 14.00 5.82
N GLU A 505 -57.11 14.37 5.00
CA GLU A 505 -56.41 13.45 4.09
C GLU A 505 -55.83 12.23 4.81
N ASN A 506 -55.38 12.41 6.06
CA ASN A 506 -54.69 11.38 6.84
C ASN A 506 -55.58 10.70 7.90
N GLY A 507 -56.88 11.02 7.95
CA GLY A 507 -57.81 10.42 8.92
C GLY A 507 -58.88 11.39 9.42
N ILE A 508 -59.03 11.55 10.72
CA ILE A 508 -60.05 12.40 11.34
C ILE A 508 -59.40 13.40 12.30
N SER A 509 -59.80 14.67 12.22
CA SER A 509 -59.43 15.69 13.19
C SER A 509 -60.64 16.06 14.06
N ILE A 510 -60.44 16.10 15.37
CA ILE A 510 -61.40 16.59 16.36
C ILE A 510 -60.75 17.79 17.06
N VAL A 511 -61.39 18.94 16.97
CA VAL A 511 -60.93 20.20 17.54
C VAL A 511 -61.90 20.61 18.63
N LEU A 512 -61.40 20.79 19.85
CA LEU A 512 -62.16 21.33 20.98
C LEU A 512 -61.54 22.67 21.36
N GLN A 513 -62.34 23.74 21.36
CA GLN A 513 -61.90 25.08 21.73
C GLN A 513 -62.77 25.65 22.84
N ASP A 514 -62.13 26.26 23.85
CA ASP A 514 -62.79 26.98 24.94
C ASP A 514 -62.54 28.51 24.86
N ASN A 515 -63.21 29.27 25.72
CA ASN A 515 -62.98 30.71 25.95
C ASN A 515 -62.51 31.02 27.38
N ALA A 516 -61.73 30.11 28.00
CA ALA A 516 -61.36 30.19 29.42
C ALA A 516 -60.08 30.99 29.73
N GLY A 517 -59.66 31.91 28.85
CA GLY A 517 -58.52 32.80 29.08
C GLY A 517 -57.15 32.28 28.62
N GLY A 518 -57.06 31.04 28.13
CA GLY A 518 -55.80 30.43 27.64
C GLY A 518 -54.86 29.93 28.74
N ILE A 519 -53.69 29.42 28.35
CA ILE A 519 -52.66 28.84 29.23
C ILE A 519 -51.34 29.61 29.10
N ASP A 520 -50.62 29.88 30.20
CA ASP A 520 -49.27 30.48 30.14
C ASP A 520 -48.31 29.69 29.21
N GLU A 521 -47.51 30.37 28.37
CA GLU A 521 -46.61 29.73 27.39
C GLU A 521 -45.59 28.76 28.02
N ALA A 522 -45.10 29.04 29.22
CA ALA A 522 -44.18 28.16 29.92
C ALA A 522 -44.88 26.86 30.33
N LEU A 523 -46.13 26.95 30.80
CA LEU A 523 -46.94 25.80 31.16
C LEU A 523 -47.42 25.03 29.92
N LEU A 524 -47.75 25.74 28.84
CA LEU A 524 -48.21 25.15 27.58
C LEU A 524 -47.15 24.21 26.97
N ARG A 525 -45.86 24.58 27.02
CA ARG A 525 -44.74 23.73 26.56
C ARG A 525 -44.61 22.43 27.36
N GLN A 526 -45.14 22.41 28.58
CA GLN A 526 -45.10 21.27 29.49
C GLN A 526 -46.49 20.66 29.73
N ALA A 527 -47.50 21.05 28.94
CA ALA A 527 -48.90 20.71 29.22
C ALA A 527 -49.17 19.19 29.23
N PHE A 528 -48.38 18.42 28.48
CA PHE A 528 -48.47 16.95 28.45
C PHE A 528 -47.52 16.24 29.43
N GLN A 529 -46.71 16.97 30.21
CA GLN A 529 -45.87 16.39 31.24
C GLN A 529 -46.72 16.02 32.48
N PRO A 530 -46.53 14.83 33.09
CA PRO A 530 -47.23 14.47 34.31
C PRO A 530 -46.98 15.47 35.46
N PHE A 531 -48.00 15.67 36.31
CA PHE A 531 -47.96 16.52 37.51
C PHE A 531 -47.87 18.04 37.27
N MET A 532 -48.01 18.49 36.02
CA MET A 532 -48.06 19.91 35.68
C MET A 532 -49.50 20.44 35.73
N THR A 533 -49.78 21.37 36.64
CA THR A 533 -51.12 21.93 36.88
C THR A 533 -51.03 23.31 37.54
N THR A 534 -51.89 24.23 37.14
CA THR A 534 -52.08 25.53 37.80
C THR A 534 -53.23 25.53 38.82
N ARG A 535 -53.96 24.41 38.94
CA ARG A 535 -55.10 24.28 39.85
C ARG A 535 -54.68 23.80 41.22
N LYS A 536 -55.21 24.45 42.26
CA LYS A 536 -54.99 24.07 43.68
C LYS A 536 -55.44 22.64 44.02
N GLU A 537 -56.46 22.10 43.32
CA GLU A 537 -57.02 20.76 43.57
C GLU A 537 -56.80 19.78 42.39
N GLY A 538 -56.09 20.17 41.33
CA GLY A 538 -55.86 19.33 40.14
C GLY A 538 -54.53 18.61 40.19
N MET A 539 -54.47 17.32 39.87
CA MET A 539 -53.22 16.52 39.91
C MET A 539 -52.26 16.76 38.73
N GLY A 540 -52.66 17.47 37.67
CA GLY A 540 -51.82 17.68 36.48
C GLY A 540 -51.55 16.42 35.64
N LEU A 541 -52.42 15.42 35.74
CA LEU A 541 -52.28 14.15 35.02
C LEU A 541 -53.17 14.05 33.77
N GLY A 542 -54.19 14.92 33.67
CA GLY A 542 -55.25 14.81 32.67
C GLY A 542 -54.73 14.79 31.22
N LEU A 543 -53.98 15.80 30.81
CA LEU A 543 -53.49 15.90 29.43
C LEU A 543 -52.46 14.82 29.08
N ALA A 544 -51.60 14.44 30.03
CA ALA A 544 -50.66 13.31 29.86
C ALA A 544 -51.40 11.98 29.60
N ILE A 545 -52.56 11.76 30.24
CA ILE A 545 -53.44 10.61 29.98
C ILE A 545 -54.06 10.72 28.59
N CYS A 546 -54.60 11.88 28.21
CA CYS A 546 -55.13 12.10 26.86
C CYS A 546 -54.09 11.76 25.79
N GLN A 547 -52.82 12.16 25.96
CA GLN A 547 -51.75 11.84 25.01
C GLN A 547 -51.47 10.34 24.89
N ARG A 548 -51.46 9.59 26.00
CA ARG A 548 -51.28 8.13 25.94
C ARG A 548 -52.47 7.42 25.31
N LEU A 549 -53.68 7.82 25.65
CA LEU A 549 -54.92 7.25 25.10
C LEU A 549 -55.03 7.53 23.60
N VAL A 550 -54.78 8.76 23.17
CA VAL A 550 -54.81 9.12 21.75
C VAL A 550 -53.74 8.35 20.96
N ARG A 551 -52.52 8.20 21.51
CA ARG A 551 -51.47 7.36 20.89
C ARG A 551 -51.87 5.88 20.79
N TYR A 552 -52.55 5.34 21.80
CA TYR A 552 -53.11 3.97 21.74
C TYR A 552 -54.15 3.84 20.62
N GLY A 553 -55.00 4.86 20.45
CA GLY A 553 -55.93 4.99 19.33
C GLY A 553 -55.27 5.30 17.98
N ARG A 554 -53.93 5.16 17.86
CA ARG A 554 -53.13 5.49 16.67
C ARG A 554 -53.32 6.94 16.20
N GLY A 555 -53.40 7.85 17.15
CA GLY A 555 -53.52 9.28 16.90
C GLY A 555 -52.44 10.11 17.56
N ASP A 556 -52.52 11.42 17.35
CA ASP A 556 -51.73 12.42 18.06
C ASP A 556 -52.61 13.55 18.62
N ILE A 557 -52.16 14.18 19.70
CA ILE A 557 -52.89 15.28 20.36
C ILE A 557 -51.96 16.47 20.56
N SER A 558 -52.49 17.67 20.30
CA SER A 558 -51.78 18.93 20.48
C SER A 558 -52.67 19.95 21.20
N ILE A 559 -52.04 20.93 21.83
CA ILE A 559 -52.72 22.01 22.56
C ILE A 559 -52.02 23.33 22.27
N ARG A 560 -52.78 24.38 22.02
CA ARG A 560 -52.25 25.75 21.84
C ARG A 560 -53.26 26.79 22.29
N ASN A 561 -52.80 28.00 22.58
CA ASN A 561 -53.71 29.14 22.78
C ASN A 561 -54.25 29.63 21.44
N GLN A 562 -55.54 29.96 21.39
CA GLN A 562 -56.17 30.54 20.21
C GLN A 562 -57.36 31.40 20.65
N THR A 563 -57.50 32.58 20.04
CA THR A 563 -58.69 33.43 20.26
C THR A 563 -59.94 32.68 19.84
N ALA A 564 -60.92 32.62 20.74
CA ALA A 564 -62.20 31.96 20.55
C ALA A 564 -63.09 32.72 19.55
N PRO A 565 -64.09 32.06 18.94
CA PRO A 565 -65.02 32.70 17.99
C PRO A 565 -65.77 33.92 18.55
N ASP A 566 -65.92 34.02 19.86
CA ASP A 566 -66.53 35.16 20.57
C ASP A 566 -65.53 36.32 20.84
N GLY A 567 -64.28 36.19 20.41
CA GLY A 567 -63.23 37.20 20.55
C GLY A 567 -62.44 37.12 21.87
N LEU A 568 -62.79 36.21 22.78
CA LEU A 568 -62.08 36.03 24.05
C LEU A 568 -60.84 35.13 23.87
N SER A 569 -59.87 35.25 24.78
CA SER A 569 -58.72 34.33 24.81
C SER A 569 -59.18 32.93 25.22
N GLY A 570 -58.68 31.90 24.55
CA GLY A 570 -59.07 30.52 24.76
C GLY A 570 -57.96 29.53 24.48
N THR A 571 -58.25 28.26 24.74
CA THR A 571 -57.36 27.15 24.42
C THR A 571 -58.00 26.24 23.37
N VAL A 572 -57.21 25.77 22.42
CA VAL A 572 -57.63 24.77 21.45
C VAL A 572 -56.84 23.48 21.64
N VAL A 573 -57.56 22.37 21.74
CA VAL A 573 -57.02 21.01 21.76
C VAL A 573 -57.39 20.33 20.44
N THR A 574 -56.39 19.84 19.72
CA THR A 574 -56.58 19.15 18.44
C THR A 574 -56.14 17.71 18.57
N ILE A 575 -57.05 16.79 18.25
CA ILE A 575 -56.83 15.35 18.24
C ILE A 575 -56.90 14.87 16.79
N HIS A 576 -55.88 14.14 16.34
CA HIS A 576 -55.83 13.53 15.03
C HIS A 576 -55.79 12.02 15.17
N PHE A 577 -56.75 11.30 14.58
CA PHE A 577 -56.70 9.84 14.46
C PHE A 577 -56.35 9.45 13.03
N LEU A 578 -55.35 8.58 12.86
CA LEU A 578 -54.89 8.15 11.53
C LEU A 578 -55.86 7.15 10.90
N HIS A 579 -55.99 7.20 9.57
CA HIS A 579 -56.74 6.20 8.83
C HIS A 579 -56.03 4.83 8.89
N GLU A 580 -56.77 3.75 9.14
CA GLU A 580 -56.25 2.41 8.85
C GLU A 580 -56.02 2.32 7.34
N HIS A 581 -54.76 2.38 6.91
CA HIS A 581 -54.39 1.81 5.63
C HIS A 581 -54.78 0.33 5.71
N GLY A 582 -55.78 -0.06 4.90
CA GLY A 582 -56.11 -1.46 4.66
C GLY A 582 -54.82 -2.23 4.43
N GLY A 583 -54.67 -3.32 5.19
CA GLY A 583 -53.47 -4.13 5.23
C GLY A 583 -53.02 -4.53 3.83
N ARG A 584 -51.70 -4.48 3.62
CA ARG A 584 -51.02 -5.37 2.69
C ARG A 584 -51.48 -6.78 3.00
N ASP A 585 -52.27 -7.36 2.10
CA ASP A 585 -52.45 -8.80 2.04
C ASP A 585 -51.08 -9.46 1.94
N GLY A 586 -50.85 -10.42 2.83
CA GLY A 586 -49.57 -11.06 3.04
C GLY A 586 -49.15 -11.87 1.82
N ASP A 587 -48.01 -11.51 1.26
CA ASP A 587 -47.26 -12.41 0.40
C ASP A 587 -46.34 -13.25 1.29
N ASN A 588 -46.89 -14.39 1.71
CA ASN A 588 -46.23 -15.40 2.49
C ASN A 588 -45.71 -16.46 1.49
N SER A 589 -44.50 -16.29 0.95
CA SER A 589 -43.84 -17.39 0.26
C SER A 589 -42.30 -17.34 0.31
N SER A 590 -41.76 -18.49 0.72
CA SER A 590 -40.39 -19.00 0.53
C SER A 590 -39.27 -18.48 1.43
N THR A 591 -39.13 -19.18 2.56
CA THR A 591 -37.86 -19.79 2.98
C THR A 591 -37.19 -20.54 1.82
N GLY A 592 -35.91 -20.29 1.60
CA GLY A 592 -34.99 -21.00 0.71
C GLY A 592 -33.60 -20.41 0.80
#